data_AF-A0A7X3LX86-F1
#
_entry.id   AF-A0A7X3LX86-F1
#
_cell.length_a   1.000
_cell.length_b   1.000
_cell.length_c   1.000
_cell.angle_alpha   90.00
_cell.angle_beta   90.00
_cell.angle_gamma   90.00
#
_symmetry.space_group_name_H-M   'P 1'
#
loop_
_entity.id
_entity.type
_entity.pdbx_description
1 polymer ?
#
loop_
_entity_poly.entity_id
_entity_poly.type
_entity_poly.pdbx_seq_one_letter_code
_entity_poly.pdbx_strand_id
1 'polypeptide(L)'
;MESAGEAEIATRLRGLSAEKRARIAFARLREAEIEPERLLAIHIAVSAIIEDDRGSHNVPEFRLVQTAKAAHRLASGTHRAWERERSDGSTFKTELHAYPKSAGRVLRILGQMIETDCELATERAVEPVLMAKRERFGLHPSHLPGWRPRWARN
;
A
#
# COMPACT_ATOMS: atom_id res chain seq x y z
N MET A 1 -12.65 0.01 8.86
CA MET A 1 -11.37 0.24 9.58
C MET A 1 -11.47 0.13 11.12
N GLU A 2 -12.64 0.28 11.74
CA GLU A 2 -12.78 0.29 13.21
C GLU A 2 -12.37 -1.03 13.91
N SER A 3 -12.48 -2.17 13.22
CA SER A 3 -12.12 -3.50 13.75
C SER A 3 -10.61 -3.79 13.81
N ALA A 4 -9.75 -2.85 13.42
CA ALA A 4 -8.30 -3.06 13.30
C ALA A 4 -7.55 -3.20 14.64
N GLY A 5 -8.18 -2.78 15.75
CA GLY A 5 -7.54 -2.70 17.07
C GLY A 5 -6.60 -1.49 17.24
N GLU A 6 -5.74 -1.54 18.25
CA GLU A 6 -4.74 -0.50 18.54
C GLU A 6 -3.56 -0.59 17.58
N ALA A 7 -3.03 0.58 17.19
CA ALA A 7 -1.77 0.61 16.48
C ALA A 7 -0.59 0.42 17.44
N GLU A 8 0.56 0.06 16.88
CA GLU A 8 1.80 -0.11 17.63
C GLU A 8 2.98 0.40 16.81
N ILE A 9 4.03 0.88 17.49
CA ILE A 9 5.22 1.40 16.81
C ILE A 9 6.02 0.32 16.09
N ALA A 10 6.67 0.69 14.98
CA ALA A 10 7.35 -0.24 14.09
C ALA A 10 8.40 -1.13 14.77
N THR A 11 9.07 -0.64 15.82
CA THR A 11 10.13 -1.35 16.54
C THR A 11 9.61 -2.51 17.40
N ARG A 12 8.33 -2.50 17.78
CA ARG A 12 7.70 -3.54 18.63
C ARG A 12 7.00 -4.63 17.83
N LEU A 13 7.09 -4.60 16.51
CA LEU A 13 6.43 -5.58 15.62
C LEU A 13 7.21 -6.89 15.46
N ARG A 14 8.46 -6.94 15.95
CA ARG A 14 9.30 -8.14 15.89
C ARG A 14 8.67 -9.26 16.73
N GLY A 15 8.63 -10.48 16.18
CA GLY A 15 8.06 -11.65 16.85
C GLY A 15 6.54 -11.81 16.72
N LEU A 16 5.82 -10.79 16.24
CA LEU A 16 4.37 -10.89 16.00
C LEU A 16 4.04 -11.69 14.74
N SER A 17 2.87 -12.35 14.76
CA SER A 17 2.32 -13.06 13.59
C SER A 17 2.05 -12.09 12.43
N ALA A 18 2.04 -12.62 11.19
CA ALA A 18 1.79 -11.79 10.02
C ALA A 18 0.43 -11.09 10.06
N GLU A 19 -0.58 -11.78 10.58
CA GLU A 19 -1.94 -11.27 10.73
C GLU A 19 -2.03 -10.13 11.74
N LYS A 20 -1.40 -10.28 12.92
CA LYS A 20 -1.35 -9.20 13.91
C LYS A 20 -0.61 -7.97 13.37
N ARG A 21 0.49 -8.17 12.63
CA ARG A 21 1.20 -7.06 11.97
C ARG A 21 0.35 -6.38 10.88
N ALA A 22 -0.46 -7.13 10.14
CA ALA A 22 -1.37 -6.56 9.15
C ALA A 22 -2.48 -5.73 9.80
N ARG A 23 -3.10 -6.22 10.89
CA ARG A 23 -4.07 -5.45 11.69
C ARG A 23 -3.46 -4.17 12.23
N ILE A 24 -2.26 -4.24 12.81
CA ILE A 24 -1.54 -3.04 13.28
C ILE A 24 -1.26 -2.08 12.13
N ALA A 25 -0.84 -2.56 10.96
CA ALA A 25 -0.66 -1.68 9.80
C ALA A 25 -1.97 -0.99 9.37
N PHE A 26 -3.09 -1.70 9.43
CA PHE A 26 -4.41 -1.15 9.14
C PHE A 26 -4.86 -0.14 10.21
N ALA A 27 -4.58 -0.41 11.49
CA ALA A 27 -4.82 0.53 12.59
C ALA A 27 -3.98 1.80 12.46
N ARG A 28 -2.72 1.68 11.99
CA ARG A 28 -1.86 2.84 11.71
C ARG A 28 -2.40 3.73 10.59
N LEU A 29 -3.08 3.17 9.59
CA LEU A 29 -3.77 3.97 8.57
C LEU A 29 -4.90 4.78 9.20
N ARG A 30 -5.66 4.19 10.14
CA ARG A 30 -6.71 4.88 10.89
C ARG A 30 -6.13 6.00 11.76
N GLU A 31 -5.06 5.75 12.51
CA GLU A 31 -4.41 6.76 13.35
C GLU A 31 -3.75 7.88 12.55
N ALA A 32 -3.31 7.59 11.33
CA ALA A 32 -2.82 8.59 10.39
C ALA A 32 -3.96 9.32 9.65
N GLU A 33 -5.23 9.13 10.08
CA GLU A 33 -6.42 9.77 9.52
C GLU A 33 -6.54 9.57 8.00
N ILE A 34 -6.16 8.38 7.52
CA ILE A 34 -6.32 8.03 6.11
C ILE A 34 -7.78 7.66 5.87
N GLU A 35 -8.46 8.49 5.10
CA GLU A 35 -9.85 8.29 4.70
C GLU A 35 -10.05 6.95 3.96
N PRO A 36 -11.15 6.21 4.23
CA PRO A 36 -11.47 4.97 3.51
C PRO A 36 -11.52 5.14 1.98
N GLU A 37 -12.02 6.29 1.50
CA GLU A 37 -12.07 6.65 0.08
C GLU A 37 -10.68 6.68 -0.55
N ARG A 38 -9.64 7.02 0.22
CA ARG A 38 -8.26 6.98 -0.25
C ARG A 38 -7.79 5.55 -0.47
N LEU A 39 -8.19 4.61 0.39
CA LEU A 39 -7.86 3.19 0.24
C LEU A 39 -8.61 2.58 -0.95
N LEU A 40 -9.90 2.93 -1.11
CA LEU A 40 -10.70 2.55 -2.26
C LEU A 40 -10.09 3.08 -3.57
N ALA A 41 -9.73 4.37 -3.63
CA ALA A 41 -9.10 4.97 -4.80
C ALA A 41 -7.78 4.29 -5.16
N ILE A 42 -6.97 3.91 -4.15
CA ILE A 42 -5.74 3.14 -4.37
C ILE A 42 -6.05 1.78 -4.98
N HIS A 43 -7.03 1.06 -4.43
CA HIS A 43 -7.37 -0.27 -4.92
C HIS A 43 -7.92 -0.22 -6.35
N ILE A 44 -8.81 0.73 -6.67
CA ILE A 44 -9.30 0.97 -8.04
C ILE A 44 -8.15 1.29 -8.99
N ALA A 45 -7.26 2.21 -8.61
CA ALA A 45 -6.14 2.61 -9.47
C ALA A 45 -5.18 1.44 -9.75
N VAL A 46 -4.87 0.63 -8.73
CA VAL A 46 -4.03 -0.57 -8.89
C VAL A 46 -4.71 -1.58 -9.81
N SER A 47 -6.00 -1.87 -9.60
CA SER A 47 -6.78 -2.78 -10.44
C SER A 47 -6.82 -2.32 -11.90
N ALA A 48 -7.11 -1.04 -12.13
CA ALA A 48 -7.15 -0.47 -13.47
C ALA A 48 -5.78 -0.54 -14.16
N ILE A 49 -4.69 -0.18 -13.48
CA ILE A 49 -3.35 -0.24 -14.09
C ILE A 49 -2.94 -1.67 -14.44
N ILE A 50 -3.26 -2.65 -13.58
CA ILE A 50 -2.99 -4.07 -13.85
C ILE A 50 -3.78 -4.54 -15.08
N GLU A 51 -5.05 -4.15 -15.19
CA GLU A 51 -5.92 -4.51 -16.32
C GLU A 51 -5.46 -3.84 -17.64
N ASP A 52 -4.96 -2.61 -17.58
CA ASP A 52 -4.51 -1.88 -18.77
C ASP A 52 -3.14 -2.35 -19.30
N ASP A 53 -2.27 -2.89 -18.44
CA ASP A 53 -0.94 -3.34 -18.83
C ASP A 53 -0.91 -4.82 -19.19
N ARG A 54 -0.86 -5.13 -20.49
CA ARG A 54 -0.76 -6.53 -21.00
C ARG A 54 0.54 -7.25 -20.57
N GLY A 55 1.54 -6.52 -20.06
CA GLY A 55 2.75 -7.08 -19.50
C GLY A 55 2.70 -7.31 -17.99
N SER A 56 1.62 -6.91 -17.32
CA SER A 56 1.46 -7.05 -15.87
C SER A 56 1.09 -8.48 -15.48
N HIS A 57 1.36 -8.83 -14.22
CA HIS A 57 0.83 -10.05 -13.64
C HIS A 57 -0.65 -9.84 -13.31
N ASN A 58 -1.54 -10.58 -13.95
CA ASN A 58 -2.99 -10.51 -13.69
C ASN A 58 -3.47 -11.62 -12.76
N VAL A 59 -2.73 -11.86 -11.67
CA VAL A 59 -3.15 -12.80 -10.61
C VAL A 59 -3.67 -12.02 -9.40
N PRO A 60 -4.73 -12.49 -8.71
CA PRO A 60 -5.33 -11.77 -7.59
C PRO A 60 -4.32 -11.37 -6.52
N GLU A 61 -3.40 -12.28 -6.18
CA GLU A 61 -2.35 -11.99 -5.19
C GLU A 61 -1.49 -10.78 -5.57
N PHE A 62 -1.16 -10.61 -6.85
CA PHE A 62 -0.34 -9.49 -7.28
C PHE A 62 -1.07 -8.16 -7.01
N ARG A 63 -2.35 -8.07 -7.38
CA ARG A 63 -3.22 -6.91 -7.09
C ARG A 63 -3.28 -6.62 -5.58
N LEU A 64 -3.52 -7.65 -4.75
CA LEU A 64 -3.56 -7.51 -3.29
C LEU A 64 -2.26 -6.92 -2.73
N VAL A 65 -1.13 -7.48 -3.16
CA VAL A 65 0.20 -7.05 -2.69
C VAL A 65 0.51 -5.62 -3.15
N GLN A 66 0.18 -5.24 -4.38
CA GLN A 66 0.42 -3.86 -4.87
C GLN A 66 -0.49 -2.85 -4.14
N THR A 67 -1.76 -3.19 -3.93
CA THR A 67 -2.70 -2.39 -3.13
C THR A 67 -2.15 -2.17 -1.72
N ALA A 68 -1.74 -3.26 -1.05
CA ALA A 68 -1.17 -3.20 0.29
C ALA A 68 0.12 -2.38 0.34
N LYS A 69 1.01 -2.50 -0.64
CA LYS A 69 2.24 -1.70 -0.71
C LYS A 69 1.94 -0.21 -0.83
N ALA A 70 1.00 0.16 -1.70
CA ALA A 70 0.60 1.55 -1.91
C ALA A 70 -0.04 2.13 -0.63
N ALA A 71 -0.99 1.41 -0.03
CA ALA A 71 -1.62 1.81 1.22
C ALA A 71 -0.60 1.89 2.37
N HIS A 72 0.25 0.88 2.55
CA HIS A 72 1.23 0.83 3.64
C HIS A 72 2.22 2.01 3.60
N ARG A 73 2.56 2.54 2.41
CA ARG A 73 3.42 3.74 2.31
C ARG A 73 2.81 4.98 2.97
N LEU A 74 1.49 5.06 3.12
CA LEU A 74 0.82 6.21 3.73
C LEU A 74 1.08 6.34 5.24
N ALA A 75 1.28 5.22 5.95
CA ALA A 75 1.36 5.22 7.42
C ALA A 75 2.44 4.27 7.99
N SER A 76 3.42 3.85 7.19
CA SER A 76 4.41 2.85 7.63
C SER A 76 5.57 3.40 8.45
N GLY A 77 5.91 4.70 8.33
CA GLY A 77 7.02 5.31 9.07
C GLY A 77 6.70 5.56 10.54
N THR A 78 7.64 5.24 11.44
CA THR A 78 7.65 5.75 12.82
C THR A 78 8.80 6.74 12.93
N HIS A 79 8.47 7.99 13.25
CA HIS A 79 9.40 9.08 13.49
C HIS A 79 9.24 9.52 14.94
N ARG A 80 10.29 9.39 15.76
CA ARG A 80 10.30 9.91 17.14
C ARG A 80 11.56 10.73 17.35
N ALA A 81 11.42 11.90 17.97
CA ALA A 81 12.54 12.72 18.39
C ALA A 81 12.42 12.98 19.89
N TRP A 82 13.55 12.96 20.61
CA TRP A 82 13.60 13.37 22.01
C TRP A 82 14.92 14.09 22.29
N GLU A 83 14.89 15.02 23.24
CA GLU A 83 16.08 15.69 23.73
C GLU A 83 16.74 14.87 24.84
N ARG A 84 18.07 14.81 24.85
CA ARG A 84 18.85 14.24 25.94
C ARG A 84 19.83 15.29 26.45
N GLU A 85 19.95 15.40 27.77
CA GLU A 85 21.05 16.11 28.40
C GLU A 85 22.35 15.31 28.29
N ARG A 86 23.43 16.03 28.03
CA ARG A 86 24.81 15.57 28.20
C ARG A 86 25.25 15.82 29.63
N SER A 87 26.35 15.16 30.01
CA SER A 87 27.00 15.34 31.31
C SER A 87 27.49 16.77 31.57
N ASP A 88 27.60 17.61 30.53
CA ASP A 88 27.99 19.03 30.61
C ASP A 88 26.79 20.00 30.72
N GLY A 89 25.57 19.47 30.84
CA GLY A 89 24.33 20.26 30.92
C GLY A 89 23.81 20.78 29.56
N SER A 90 24.47 20.49 28.45
CA SER A 90 23.95 20.80 27.11
C SER A 90 22.94 19.74 26.65
N THR A 91 21.90 20.15 25.91
CA THR A 91 20.94 19.21 25.31
C THR A 91 21.32 18.85 23.87
N PHE A 92 21.07 17.61 23.46
CA PHE A 92 21.16 17.18 22.07
C PHE A 92 19.93 16.39 21.65
N LYS A 93 19.50 16.59 20.40
CA LYS A 93 18.35 15.90 19.81
C LYS A 93 18.74 14.51 19.33
N THR A 94 17.99 13.49 19.73
CA THR A 94 18.08 12.12 19.20
C THR A 94 16.83 11.80 18.40
N GLU A 95 16.99 11.19 17.23
CA GLU A 95 15.88 10.82 16.34
C GLU A 95 15.87 9.30 16.06
N LEU A 96 14.68 8.73 15.99
CA LEU A 96 14.41 7.34 15.63
C LEU A 96 13.53 7.31 14.37
N HIS A 97 14.07 6.71 13.31
CA HIS A 97 13.35 6.39 12.09
C HIS A 97 13.21 4.88 11.97
N ALA A 98 11.99 4.36 12.06
CA ALA A 98 11.74 2.94 11.93
C ALA A 98 10.63 2.67 10.91
N TYR A 99 10.92 1.78 9.97
CA TYR A 99 9.97 1.30 8.97
C TYR A 99 9.81 -0.22 9.12
N PRO A 100 8.59 -0.74 9.30
CA PRO A 100 8.40 -2.18 9.33
C PRO A 100 8.82 -2.80 8.00
N LYS A 101 9.52 -3.94 8.07
CA LYS A 101 9.79 -4.73 6.86
C LYS A 101 8.47 -5.13 6.22
N SER A 102 8.34 -4.79 4.93
CA SER A 102 7.26 -5.23 4.07
C SER A 102 7.40 -6.74 3.80
N ALA A 103 6.87 -7.59 4.69
CA ALA A 103 6.89 -9.03 4.53
C ALA A 103 5.74 -9.49 3.63
N GLY A 104 6.00 -10.38 2.66
CA GLY A 104 5.01 -10.81 1.66
C GLY A 104 3.67 -11.28 2.25
N ARG A 105 3.71 -12.09 3.32
CA ARG A 105 2.50 -12.58 4.00
C ARG A 105 1.72 -11.48 4.72
N VAL A 106 2.39 -10.43 5.21
CA VAL A 106 1.72 -9.27 5.84
C VAL A 106 0.99 -8.46 4.78
N LEU A 107 1.66 -8.19 3.65
CA LEU A 107 1.06 -7.46 2.53
C LEU A 107 -0.13 -8.20 1.93
N ARG A 108 -0.06 -9.53 1.82
CA ARG A 108 -1.20 -10.33 1.36
C ARG A 108 -2.42 -10.16 2.25
N ILE A 109 -2.25 -10.26 3.57
CA ILE A 109 -3.36 -10.12 4.54
C ILE A 109 -3.90 -8.69 4.54
N LEU A 110 -3.03 -7.67 4.56
CA LEU A 110 -3.45 -6.27 4.51
C LEU A 110 -4.20 -5.95 3.22
N GLY A 111 -3.72 -6.46 2.08
CA GLY A 111 -4.38 -6.31 0.79
C GLY A 111 -5.77 -6.93 0.81
N GLN A 112 -5.90 -8.14 1.37
CA GLN A 112 -7.19 -8.81 1.49
C GLN A 112 -8.18 -8.00 2.34
N MET A 113 -7.72 -7.44 3.46
CA MET A 113 -8.56 -6.58 4.32
C MET A 113 -9.10 -5.37 3.56
N ILE A 114 -8.28 -4.75 2.69
CA ILE A 114 -8.71 -3.61 1.86
C ILE A 114 -9.66 -4.07 0.76
N GLU A 115 -9.35 -5.17 0.07
CA GLU A 115 -10.17 -5.69 -1.04
C GLU A 115 -11.57 -6.08 -0.55
N THR A 116 -11.68 -6.77 0.58
CA THR A 116 -12.99 -7.18 1.14
C THR A 116 -13.91 -5.98 1.40
N ASP A 117 -13.36 -4.82 1.79
CA ASP A 117 -14.14 -3.60 1.99
C ASP A 117 -14.48 -2.87 0.68
N CYS A 118 -13.75 -3.14 -0.42
CA CYS A 118 -13.75 -2.33 -1.64
C CYS A 118 -14.19 -3.07 -2.92
N GLU A 119 -14.31 -4.40 -2.89
CA GLU A 119 -14.40 -5.25 -4.11
C GLU A 119 -15.55 -4.82 -5.03
N LEU A 120 -16.77 -4.68 -4.50
CA LEU A 120 -17.96 -4.34 -5.28
C LEU A 120 -17.87 -2.95 -5.92
N ALA A 121 -17.32 -1.97 -5.19
CA ALA A 121 -17.11 -0.63 -5.73
C ALA A 121 -16.02 -0.64 -6.80
N THR A 122 -14.99 -1.47 -6.61
CA THR A 122 -13.86 -1.59 -7.53
C THR A 122 -14.26 -2.20 -8.85
N GLU A 123 -15.01 -3.30 -8.83
CA GLU A 123 -15.54 -3.95 -10.05
C GLU A 123 -16.31 -2.96 -10.93
N ARG A 124 -17.10 -2.07 -10.33
CA ARG A 124 -17.89 -1.07 -11.06
C ARG A 124 -17.06 0.12 -11.56
N ALA A 125 -15.96 0.44 -10.89
CA ALA A 125 -15.18 1.65 -11.14
C ALA A 125 -13.98 1.46 -12.07
N VAL A 126 -13.48 0.23 -12.23
CA VAL A 126 -12.28 -0.04 -13.06
C VAL A 126 -12.48 0.43 -14.49
N GLU A 127 -13.57 0.03 -15.15
CA GLU A 127 -13.80 0.37 -16.56
C GLU A 127 -13.98 1.89 -16.79
N PRO A 128 -14.82 2.62 -16.00
CA PRO A 128 -14.88 4.07 -16.08
C PRO A 128 -13.52 4.76 -15.88
N VAL A 129 -12.70 4.29 -14.93
CA VAL A 129 -11.36 4.85 -14.67
C VAL A 129 -10.40 4.60 -15.83
N LEU A 130 -10.46 3.41 -16.44
CA LEU A 130 -9.68 3.09 -17.64
C LEU A 130 -10.05 3.99 -18.81
N MET A 131 -11.35 4.22 -19.03
CA MET A 131 -11.83 5.11 -20.09
C MET A 131 -11.36 6.55 -19.87
N ALA A 132 -11.54 7.09 -18.66
CA ALA A 132 -11.06 8.42 -18.31
C ALA A 132 -9.53 8.56 -18.45
N LYS A 133 -8.77 7.52 -18.06
CA LYS A 133 -7.32 7.48 -18.26
C LYS A 133 -6.95 7.51 -19.74
N ARG A 134 -7.62 6.70 -20.57
CA ARG A 134 -7.36 6.60 -22.02
C ARG A 134 -7.69 7.90 -22.74
N GLU A 135 -8.81 8.53 -22.39
CA GLU A 135 -9.18 9.84 -22.92
C GLU A 135 -8.13 10.90 -22.57
N ARG A 136 -7.61 10.90 -21.34
CA ARG A 136 -6.66 11.89 -20.87
C ARG A 136 -5.21 11.68 -21.34
N PHE A 137 -4.76 10.43 -21.38
CA PHE A 137 -3.34 10.09 -21.58
C PHE A 137 -3.07 9.22 -22.81
N GLY A 138 -4.12 8.80 -23.52
CA GLY A 138 -4.02 7.86 -24.63
C GLY A 138 -3.89 6.40 -24.19
N LEU A 139 -3.66 5.54 -25.18
CA LEU A 139 -3.49 4.10 -24.98
C LEU A 139 -2.23 3.79 -24.17
N HIS A 140 -2.32 2.80 -23.29
CA HIS A 140 -1.13 2.25 -22.65
C HIS A 140 -0.16 1.68 -23.71
N PRO A 141 1.16 1.82 -23.55
CA PRO A 141 2.15 1.36 -24.53
C PRO A 141 2.02 -0.12 -24.92
N SER A 142 1.45 -0.96 -24.05
CA SER A 142 1.20 -2.37 -24.36
C SER A 142 0.10 -2.63 -25.39
N HIS A 143 -0.74 -1.62 -25.68
CA HIS A 143 -1.77 -1.71 -26.70
C HIS A 143 -1.31 -1.16 -28.06
N LEU A 144 -0.11 -0.55 -28.14
CA LEU A 144 0.41 -0.01 -29.39
C LEU A 144 0.84 -1.13 -30.35
N PRO A 145 0.72 -0.91 -31.67
CA PRO A 145 1.20 -1.86 -32.67
C PRO A 145 2.68 -2.21 -32.47
N GLY A 146 3.03 -3.49 -32.62
CA GLY A 146 4.41 -3.97 -32.48
C GLY A 146 4.88 -4.15 -31.04
N TRP A 147 4.03 -3.92 -30.03
CA TRP A 147 4.40 -4.22 -28.64
C TRP A 147 4.69 -5.71 -28.44
N ARG A 148 5.77 -5.98 -27.70
CA ARG A 148 6.12 -7.30 -27.18
C ARG A 148 6.44 -7.22 -25.69
N PRO A 149 6.03 -8.21 -24.88
CA PRO A 149 6.41 -8.28 -23.48
C PRO A 149 7.92 -8.39 -23.34
N ARG A 150 8.50 -7.93 -22.22
CA ARG A 150 9.96 -7.86 -22.05
C ARG A 150 10.65 -9.21 -22.22
N TRP A 151 10.02 -10.29 -21.78
CA TRP A 151 10.55 -11.65 -21.91
C TRP A 151 10.51 -12.20 -23.35
N ALA A 152 9.83 -11.52 -24.27
CA ALA A 152 9.77 -11.88 -25.70
C ALA A 152 10.61 -10.93 -26.58
N ARG A 153 11.36 -10.01 -25.97
CA ARG A 153 12.35 -9.17 -26.67
C ARG A 153 13.66 -9.94 -26.64
N ASN A 154 14.09 -10.43 -27.81
CA ASN A 154 15.40 -11.05 -28.00
C ASN A 154 16.53 -10.09 -27.60
#